data_AF-A0AAQ3VUS8-F1
#
_entry.id   AF-A0AAQ3VUS8-F1
#
_cell.length_a   1.000
_cell.length_b   1.000
_cell.length_c   1.000
_cell.angle_alpha   90.00
_cell.angle_beta   90.00
_cell.angle_gamma   90.00
#
_symmetry.space_group_name_H-M   'P 1'
#
loop_
_entity.id
_entity.type
_entity.pdbx_description
1 polymer ?
#
loop_
_entity_poly.entity_id
_entity_poly.type
_entity_poly.pdbx_seq_one_letter_code
_entity_poly.pdbx_strand_id
1 'polypeptide(L)'
;MKKKNWLFGMALLTFMACQSGEQIFAEESEILVEGIVEEVGSNDIKVVSEHALGVSDSSDFSVEQVRKIQDYQKKYREIRNNEVVDEKFDIAPIIGPDQYTTGTFKPSTLENATAYINLLRESTGMPPVSISQSRVSIAQHGAVGLASLRVIDHYIETNYTKPEGMTEQFWQEASKGARSSNLVRSVRSPIHGDLIPTLNDFSDMYMFDYGSNNQTVGHRRIILNPLYKTIGFGFAQLEVPEKREVEYTGTLYAQRDSGNTVSDDSITTWPTETIFPVQNMRRYNNTLRWSVSFNSIGYDFDQKNLKVTLTNNKSGQEWNFSNEQKDGEFTISTNNWGYDTVVFAPNGINYAEGDEYTVRVEGLIGKVSSYEYTTKLYDLNKEYKIPMEDFNFDENFIKMQLGEERKVTVSYAPDDAEYTGKLVWKSSNANLVSVSQDGILKAKSANGQSVPITVTSEDGKIRKTIKVSVATVQLGATKESAQEIEPGFVAANGQSSQIYVNQTGWVKFKANESAMYGLVGGIFGTNVVNQKSEINFHNGWENRSLGYSSLQRKTSSSGTASSNLPVYYAAGDYVYLKLSTSIDGEPFYFSLTRDTNNAQPIYTKK
;
A
#
# COMPACT_ATOMS: atom_id res chain seq x y z
N MET A 1 57.68 -2.07 -50.85
CA MET A 1 58.83 -2.21 -49.93
C MET A 1 58.59 -1.38 -48.68
N LYS A 2 58.76 -2.03 -47.53
CA LYS A 2 59.10 -1.53 -46.18
C LYS A 2 58.14 -0.59 -45.40
N LYS A 3 57.57 -1.22 -44.36
CA LYS A 3 57.02 -0.71 -43.09
C LYS A 3 58.01 0.13 -42.25
N LYS A 4 57.48 0.95 -41.33
CA LYS A 4 57.97 1.27 -39.96
C LYS A 4 56.86 2.10 -39.25
N ASN A 5 56.04 1.55 -38.36
CA ASN A 5 56.22 1.36 -36.90
C ASN A 5 57.03 2.43 -36.18
N TRP A 6 56.42 3.09 -35.19
CA TRP A 6 57.07 3.43 -33.92
C TRP A 6 56.07 3.39 -32.76
N LEU A 7 56.46 2.65 -31.72
CA LEU A 7 55.81 2.42 -30.43
C LEU A 7 56.85 2.81 -29.37
N PHE A 8 56.37 3.45 -28.30
CA PHE A 8 56.91 3.52 -26.93
C PHE A 8 58.18 4.32 -26.57
N GLY A 9 58.04 5.04 -25.44
CA GLY A 9 59.11 5.52 -24.58
C GLY A 9 58.57 6.25 -23.35
N MET A 10 58.13 5.50 -22.33
CA MET A 10 57.94 6.00 -20.95
C MET A 10 59.27 6.52 -20.42
N ALA A 11 59.29 7.76 -19.90
CA ALA A 11 60.38 8.24 -19.06
C ALA A 11 59.92 8.20 -17.59
N LEU A 12 60.48 7.24 -16.85
CA LEU A 12 60.48 7.20 -15.39
C LEU A 12 61.34 8.38 -14.89
N LEU A 13 60.76 9.30 -14.13
CA LEU A 13 61.51 10.31 -13.37
C LEU A 13 61.39 9.99 -11.88
N THR A 14 62.41 9.30 -11.37
CA THR A 14 62.64 9.14 -9.92
C THR A 14 63.14 10.46 -9.34
N PHE A 15 62.30 11.15 -8.57
CA PHE A 15 62.73 12.25 -7.72
C PHE A 15 63.28 11.70 -6.39
N MET A 16 64.54 11.99 -6.12
CA MET A 16 65.16 11.85 -4.81
C MET A 16 64.60 12.94 -3.88
N ALA A 17 64.07 12.51 -2.74
CA ALA A 17 63.53 13.37 -1.70
C ALA A 17 64.64 14.16 -0.99
N CYS A 18 64.39 15.46 -0.76
CA CYS A 18 64.94 16.20 0.36
C CYS A 18 63.77 16.86 1.10
N GLN A 19 63.80 16.77 2.43
CA GLN A 19 62.69 17.01 3.34
C GLN A 19 62.26 18.48 3.44
N SER A 20 60.98 18.72 3.20
CA SER A 20 60.12 19.63 3.97
C SER A 20 58.67 19.19 3.75
N GLY A 21 57.95 18.91 4.83
CA GLY A 21 56.64 18.28 4.77
C GLY A 21 55.57 19.24 4.25
N GLU A 22 55.20 19.07 2.98
CA GLU A 22 53.87 19.41 2.48
C GLU A 22 53.31 18.15 1.82
N GLN A 23 52.26 17.60 2.40
CA GLN A 23 51.43 16.61 1.72
C GLN A 23 50.74 17.34 0.56
N ILE A 24 51.31 17.19 -0.64
CA ILE A 24 50.60 17.51 -1.87
C ILE A 24 49.50 16.46 -2.00
N PHE A 25 48.30 16.79 -1.53
CA PHE A 25 47.10 16.04 -1.89
C PHE A 25 46.96 16.12 -3.40
N ALA A 26 46.96 14.98 -4.08
CA ALA A 26 46.59 14.95 -5.49
C ALA A 26 45.21 15.62 -5.63
N GLU A 27 45.10 16.60 -6.52
CA GLU A 27 43.80 17.20 -6.86
C GLU A 27 42.85 16.07 -7.26
N GLU A 28 41.87 15.78 -6.39
CA GLU A 28 40.69 15.04 -6.81
C GLU A 28 40.06 15.85 -7.95
N SER A 29 39.84 15.22 -9.10
CA SER A 29 39.24 15.88 -10.25
C SER A 29 37.89 16.47 -9.86
N GLU A 30 37.83 17.80 -9.72
CA GLU A 30 36.61 18.48 -9.30
C GLU A 30 35.51 18.32 -10.36
N ILE A 31 34.34 17.86 -9.94
CA ILE A 31 33.16 17.79 -10.81
C ILE A 31 32.54 19.17 -10.86
N LEU A 32 32.47 19.75 -12.05
CA LEU A 32 31.77 21.01 -12.31
C LEU A 32 30.25 20.76 -12.29
N VAL A 33 29.52 21.60 -11.59
CA VAL A 33 28.06 21.55 -11.55
C VAL A 33 27.50 22.36 -12.71
N GLU A 34 26.49 21.81 -13.40
CA GLU A 34 25.80 22.48 -14.49
C GLU A 34 24.51 23.14 -13.99
N GLY A 35 24.29 24.38 -14.37
CA GLY A 35 23.04 25.09 -14.10
C GLY A 35 22.95 25.69 -12.70
N ILE A 36 21.94 26.52 -12.47
CA ILE A 36 21.72 27.24 -11.21
C ILE A 36 20.22 27.30 -10.93
N VAL A 37 19.87 27.39 -9.64
CA VAL A 37 18.49 27.58 -9.20
C VAL A 37 18.29 29.05 -8.82
N GLU A 38 17.83 29.86 -9.78
CA GLU A 38 17.63 31.31 -9.63
C GLU A 38 16.25 31.66 -9.09
N GLU A 39 16.25 32.55 -8.10
CA GLU A 39 15.15 33.37 -7.55
C GLU A 39 13.80 32.68 -7.42
N VAL A 40 13.53 32.19 -6.21
CA VAL A 40 12.26 31.56 -5.85
C VAL A 40 11.52 32.35 -4.80
N GLY A 41 10.26 32.64 -5.09
CA GLY A 41 9.34 33.30 -4.17
C GLY A 41 9.02 32.38 -2.98
N SER A 42 8.75 32.98 -1.83
CA SER A 42 8.47 32.22 -0.60
C SER A 42 7.25 31.28 -0.72
N ASN A 43 6.29 31.63 -1.57
CA ASN A 43 5.11 30.82 -1.88
C ASN A 43 5.44 29.50 -2.60
N ASP A 44 6.59 29.44 -3.26
CA ASP A 44 7.01 28.25 -3.99
C ASP A 44 7.77 27.26 -3.10
N ILE A 45 8.13 27.66 -1.86
CA ILE A 45 8.96 26.90 -0.94
C ILE A 45 8.14 25.93 -0.07
N LYS A 46 6.96 26.32 0.44
CA LYS A 46 6.10 25.44 1.25
C LYS A 46 4.79 25.05 0.56
N VAL A 47 4.67 23.77 0.18
CA VAL A 47 3.42 23.19 -0.37
C VAL A 47 2.97 21.93 0.40
N VAL A 48 3.78 21.42 1.31
CA VAL A 48 3.46 20.20 2.08
C VAL A 48 3.03 20.61 3.48
N SER A 49 1.84 20.19 3.89
CA SER A 49 1.30 20.53 5.21
C SER A 49 1.98 19.68 6.28
N GLU A 50 2.25 20.29 7.43
CA GLU A 50 2.80 19.61 8.62
C GLU A 50 1.87 18.50 9.16
N HIS A 51 0.60 18.49 8.72
CA HIS A 51 -0.43 17.55 9.12
C HIS A 51 -1.10 16.86 7.92
N ALA A 52 -1.70 15.70 8.17
CA ALA A 52 -2.55 15.06 7.19
C ALA A 52 -3.81 15.92 6.93
N LEU A 53 -4.12 16.18 5.66
CA LEU A 53 -5.29 16.96 5.21
C LEU A 53 -6.52 16.08 4.94
N GLY A 54 -6.45 14.79 5.25
CA GLY A 54 -7.53 13.83 5.08
C GLY A 54 -7.05 12.38 5.05
N VAL A 55 -7.98 11.46 4.84
CA VAL A 55 -7.71 10.02 4.64
C VAL A 55 -7.81 9.71 3.15
N SER A 56 -6.82 9.00 2.60
CA SER A 56 -6.82 8.54 1.21
C SER A 56 -7.67 7.29 1.03
N ASP A 57 -8.20 7.10 -0.19
CA ASP A 57 -8.70 5.79 -0.60
C ASP A 57 -7.51 4.85 -0.84
N SER A 58 -7.14 4.14 0.22
CA SER A 58 -6.00 3.20 0.20
C SER A 58 -6.29 1.95 -0.64
N SER A 59 -7.52 1.76 -1.13
CA SER A 59 -7.90 0.57 -1.92
C SER A 59 -7.28 0.53 -3.32
N ASP A 60 -6.70 1.65 -3.77
CA ASP A 60 -5.91 1.72 -4.99
C ASP A 60 -4.46 1.25 -4.79
N PHE A 61 -4.00 1.05 -3.56
CA PHE A 61 -2.62 0.66 -3.25
C PHE A 61 -2.57 -0.75 -2.66
N SER A 62 -1.52 -1.52 -2.95
CA SER A 62 -1.27 -2.78 -2.24
C SER A 62 -0.87 -2.53 -0.79
N VAL A 63 -0.99 -3.56 0.07
CA VAL A 63 -0.53 -3.46 1.47
C VAL A 63 0.93 -3.07 1.56
N GLU A 64 1.79 -3.62 0.70
CA GLU A 64 3.21 -3.27 0.68
C GLU A 64 3.44 -1.79 0.30
N GLN A 65 2.70 -1.29 -0.69
CA GLN A 65 2.77 0.12 -1.09
C GLN A 65 2.33 1.03 0.06
N VAL A 66 1.21 0.71 0.74
CA VAL A 66 0.74 1.50 1.88
C VAL A 66 1.77 1.52 3.01
N ARG A 67 2.41 0.39 3.32
CA ARG A 67 3.47 0.34 4.34
C ARG A 67 4.66 1.23 3.97
N LYS A 68 5.11 1.22 2.71
CA LYS A 68 6.17 2.11 2.22
C LYS A 68 5.76 3.59 2.30
N ILE A 69 4.51 3.91 1.94
CA ILE A 69 3.96 5.27 2.07
C ILE A 69 3.97 5.71 3.53
N GLN A 70 3.44 4.91 4.45
CA GLN A 70 3.39 5.22 5.89
C GLN A 70 4.79 5.42 6.49
N ASP A 71 5.77 4.56 6.14
CA ASP A 71 7.15 4.69 6.61
C ASP A 71 7.80 6.00 6.11
N TYR A 72 7.66 6.29 4.81
CA TYR A 72 8.17 7.54 4.23
C TYR A 72 7.50 8.77 4.86
N GLN A 73 6.16 8.77 4.99
CA GLN A 73 5.40 9.87 5.60
C GLN A 73 5.81 10.12 7.04
N LYS A 74 6.03 9.06 7.83
CA LYS A 74 6.48 9.18 9.22
C LYS A 74 7.85 9.86 9.28
N LYS A 75 8.84 9.34 8.55
CA LYS A 75 10.20 9.92 8.49
C LYS A 75 10.18 11.34 7.96
N TYR A 76 9.43 11.58 6.89
CA TYR A 76 9.27 12.91 6.28
C TYR A 76 8.73 13.92 7.28
N ARG A 77 7.62 13.62 7.97
CA ARG A 77 7.02 14.52 8.97
C ARG A 77 7.94 14.74 10.17
N GLU A 78 8.60 13.69 10.65
CA GLU A 78 9.56 13.80 11.75
C GLU A 78 10.71 14.75 11.39
N ILE A 79 11.27 14.65 10.18
CA ILE A 79 12.34 15.54 9.72
C ILE A 79 11.79 16.96 9.53
N ARG A 80 10.68 17.13 8.82
CA ARG A 80 10.11 18.45 8.51
C ARG A 80 9.67 19.22 9.77
N ASN A 81 9.08 18.55 10.75
CA ASN A 81 8.65 19.18 12.00
C ASN A 81 9.83 19.61 12.91
N ASN A 82 11.01 19.05 12.69
CA ASN A 82 12.23 19.36 13.45
C ASN A 82 13.21 20.24 12.66
N GLU A 83 12.76 20.88 11.57
CA GLU A 83 13.59 21.79 10.77
C GLU A 83 14.01 23.03 11.55
N VAL A 84 15.27 23.43 11.37
CA VAL A 84 15.82 24.66 11.94
C VAL A 84 15.57 25.82 10.97
N VAL A 85 14.45 26.52 11.17
CA VAL A 85 14.04 27.68 10.36
C VAL A 85 14.85 28.92 10.74
N ASP A 86 14.93 29.24 12.02
CA ASP A 86 15.67 30.39 12.54
C ASP A 86 16.92 29.95 13.31
N GLU A 87 17.86 30.87 13.50
CA GLU A 87 19.08 30.64 14.26
C GLU A 87 19.85 29.37 13.85
N LYS A 88 20.06 29.20 12.54
CA LYS A 88 20.76 28.04 11.96
C LYS A 88 22.20 27.85 12.47
N PHE A 89 22.79 28.89 13.06
CA PHE A 89 24.19 29.00 13.42
C PHE A 89 24.39 29.18 14.92
N ASP A 90 25.46 28.58 15.46
CA ASP A 90 26.05 28.99 16.74
C ASP A 90 26.80 30.32 16.58
N ILE A 91 27.46 30.51 15.44
CA ILE A 91 28.10 31.77 15.04
C ILE A 91 27.67 32.08 13.61
N ALA A 92 26.88 33.12 13.40
CA ALA A 92 26.41 33.48 12.06
C ALA A 92 27.58 33.93 11.15
N PRO A 93 27.51 33.64 9.83
CA PRO A 93 28.44 34.20 8.86
C PRO A 93 28.36 35.73 8.85
N ILE A 94 29.50 36.39 8.66
CA ILE A 94 29.59 37.84 8.49
C ILE A 94 29.87 38.12 7.02
N ILE A 95 29.12 39.05 6.43
CA ILE A 95 29.24 39.46 5.03
C ILE A 95 29.27 40.98 5.00
N GLY A 96 30.46 41.57 4.86
CA GLY A 96 30.60 43.01 4.79
C GLY A 96 32.03 43.46 4.49
N PRO A 97 32.22 44.72 4.10
CA PRO A 97 33.52 45.24 3.65
C PRO A 97 34.59 45.22 4.74
N ASP A 98 34.21 45.14 6.02
CA ASP A 98 35.16 45.06 7.13
C ASP A 98 35.59 43.61 7.43
N GLN A 99 34.75 42.62 7.12
CA GLN A 99 34.98 41.23 7.48
C GLN A 99 34.10 40.24 6.71
N TYR A 100 34.69 39.11 6.33
CA TYR A 100 33.98 37.94 5.81
C TYR A 100 34.29 36.71 6.67
N THR A 101 33.26 36.01 7.12
CA THR A 101 33.41 34.76 7.88
C THR A 101 32.38 33.73 7.43
N THR A 102 32.74 32.45 7.53
CA THR A 102 31.83 31.33 7.24
C THR A 102 30.82 31.08 8.37
N GLY A 103 31.14 31.48 9.60
CA GLY A 103 30.33 31.13 10.76
C GLY A 103 30.44 29.63 11.12
N THR A 104 29.55 29.14 11.98
CA THR A 104 29.48 27.75 12.42
C THR A 104 28.02 27.36 12.63
N PHE A 105 27.55 26.36 11.88
CA PHE A 105 26.19 25.84 12.01
C PHE A 105 25.97 25.20 13.38
N LYS A 106 24.73 25.28 13.88
CA LYS A 106 24.29 24.40 14.96
C LYS A 106 24.30 22.94 14.47
N PRO A 107 24.71 21.96 15.29
CA PRO A 107 24.66 20.55 14.91
C PRO A 107 23.27 20.09 14.43
N SER A 108 22.21 20.51 15.12
CA SER A 108 20.83 20.17 14.76
C SER A 108 20.42 20.60 13.35
N THR A 109 20.97 21.72 12.86
CA THR A 109 20.73 22.21 11.49
C THR A 109 21.29 21.21 10.47
N LEU A 110 22.53 20.78 10.66
CA LEU A 110 23.20 19.86 9.74
C LEU A 110 22.68 18.43 9.86
N GLU A 111 22.35 17.98 11.07
CA GLU A 111 21.75 16.67 11.33
C GLU A 111 20.38 16.54 10.64
N ASN A 112 19.51 17.55 10.79
CA ASN A 112 18.21 17.56 10.14
C ASN A 112 18.33 17.59 8.60
N ALA A 113 19.21 18.44 8.06
CA ALA A 113 19.45 18.53 6.62
C ALA A 113 20.02 17.23 6.03
N THR A 114 20.95 16.59 6.74
CA THR A 114 21.52 15.30 6.33
C THR A 114 20.47 14.19 6.40
N ALA A 115 19.61 14.19 7.42
CA ALA A 115 18.50 13.24 7.52
C ALA A 115 17.54 13.38 6.34
N TYR A 116 17.24 14.61 5.90
CA TYR A 116 16.40 14.85 4.75
C TYR A 116 17.00 14.33 3.43
N ILE A 117 18.28 14.64 3.18
CA ILE A 117 19.01 14.08 2.03
C ILE A 117 18.99 12.56 2.06
N ASN A 118 19.19 11.95 3.24
CA ASN A 118 19.17 10.50 3.39
C ASN A 118 17.77 9.89 3.16
N LEU A 119 16.69 10.57 3.53
CA LEU A 119 15.34 10.13 3.19
C LEU A 119 15.11 10.12 1.67
N LEU A 120 15.58 11.14 0.95
CA LEU A 120 15.50 11.22 -0.51
C LEU A 120 16.32 10.11 -1.17
N ARG A 121 17.54 9.86 -0.67
CA ARG A 121 18.42 8.80 -1.16
C ARG A 121 17.88 7.40 -0.85
N GLU A 122 17.35 7.18 0.34
CA GLU A 122 16.71 5.92 0.72
C GLU A 122 15.56 5.58 -0.23
N SER A 123 14.74 6.58 -0.60
CA SER A 123 13.59 6.37 -1.49
C SER A 123 13.97 5.87 -2.89
N THR A 124 15.22 6.12 -3.32
CA THR A 124 15.76 5.70 -4.62
C THR A 124 16.70 4.50 -4.51
N GLY A 125 16.80 3.88 -3.32
CA GLY A 125 17.72 2.76 -3.06
C GLY A 125 19.19 3.15 -2.93
N MET A 126 19.50 4.45 -2.80
CA MET A 126 20.86 4.95 -2.69
C MET A 126 21.39 4.85 -1.24
N PRO A 127 22.69 4.57 -1.05
CA PRO A 127 23.28 4.50 0.29
C PRO A 127 23.25 5.88 0.97
N PRO A 128 23.10 5.95 2.31
CA PRO A 128 23.09 7.23 3.01
C PRO A 128 24.47 7.92 2.96
N VAL A 129 24.45 9.24 3.09
CA VAL A 129 25.62 10.10 3.29
C VAL A 129 25.74 10.55 4.74
N SER A 130 26.95 10.96 5.10
CA SER A 130 27.28 11.59 6.38
C SER A 130 27.80 13.01 6.17
N ILE A 131 27.67 13.86 7.18
CA ILE A 131 28.21 15.22 7.11
C ILE A 131 29.74 15.20 7.15
N SER A 132 30.39 16.05 6.36
CA SER A 132 31.84 16.28 6.42
C SER A 132 32.13 17.75 6.70
N GLN A 133 32.88 18.03 7.76
CA GLN A 133 33.18 19.41 8.15
C GLN A 133 34.05 20.13 7.12
N SER A 134 34.94 19.42 6.42
CA SER A 134 35.70 20.02 5.31
C SER A 134 34.79 20.39 4.14
N ARG A 135 33.79 19.57 3.84
CA ARG A 135 32.78 19.85 2.80
C ARG A 135 31.84 20.99 3.21
N VAL A 136 31.44 21.05 4.48
CA VAL A 136 30.68 22.19 5.04
C VAL A 136 31.47 23.48 4.90
N SER A 137 32.78 23.45 5.20
CA SER A 137 33.65 24.62 5.01
C SER A 137 33.64 25.09 3.55
N ILE A 138 33.82 24.17 2.58
CA ILE A 138 33.80 24.50 1.15
C ILE A 138 32.46 25.11 0.73
N ALA A 139 31.36 24.45 1.08
CA ALA A 139 30.02 24.92 0.76
C ALA A 139 29.77 26.31 1.36
N GLN A 140 30.11 26.51 2.63
CA GLN A 140 29.87 27.76 3.35
C GLN A 140 30.70 28.94 2.80
N HIS A 141 31.95 28.71 2.39
CA HIS A 141 32.72 29.74 1.67
C HIS A 141 32.02 30.12 0.35
N GLY A 142 31.55 29.12 -0.40
CA GLY A 142 30.78 29.35 -1.63
C GLY A 142 29.53 30.21 -1.37
N ALA A 143 28.75 29.87 -0.34
CA ALA A 143 27.54 30.61 0.01
C ALA A 143 27.83 32.07 0.36
N VAL A 144 28.86 32.32 1.18
CA VAL A 144 29.26 33.69 1.58
C VAL A 144 29.80 34.49 0.39
N GLY A 145 30.62 33.88 -0.47
CA GLY A 145 31.15 34.55 -1.66
C GLY A 145 30.04 34.95 -2.64
N LEU A 146 29.15 34.02 -2.95
CA LEU A 146 28.00 34.27 -3.83
C LEU A 146 27.06 35.35 -3.25
N ALA A 147 26.75 35.26 -1.96
CA ALA A 147 25.94 36.26 -1.27
C ALA A 147 26.59 37.65 -1.28
N SER A 148 27.92 37.73 -1.08
CA SER A 148 28.64 39.02 -1.09
C SER A 148 28.58 39.75 -2.44
N LEU A 149 28.48 38.99 -3.53
CA LEU A 149 28.33 39.50 -4.89
C LEU A 149 26.85 39.68 -5.28
N ARG A 150 25.94 39.06 -4.53
CA ARG A 150 24.50 38.95 -4.83
C ARG A 150 24.25 38.31 -6.20
N VAL A 151 25.01 37.28 -6.52
CA VAL A 151 24.89 36.49 -7.77
C VAL A 151 24.79 35.02 -7.47
N ILE A 152 24.30 34.24 -8.45
CA ILE A 152 24.39 32.78 -8.42
C ILE A 152 25.12 32.35 -9.71
N ASP A 153 26.42 32.08 -9.59
CA ASP A 153 27.30 31.81 -10.73
C ASP A 153 28.42 30.86 -10.27
N HIS A 154 28.71 29.81 -11.05
CA HIS A 154 29.77 28.87 -10.73
C HIS A 154 31.18 29.46 -10.93
N TYR A 155 31.33 30.55 -11.69
CA TYR A 155 32.62 31.07 -12.14
C TYR A 155 32.93 32.45 -11.55
N ILE A 156 32.71 32.63 -10.24
CA ILE A 156 32.83 33.95 -9.61
C ILE A 156 34.23 34.57 -9.72
N GLU A 157 35.28 33.74 -9.69
CA GLU A 157 36.69 34.17 -9.86
C GLU A 157 36.99 34.75 -11.26
N THR A 158 36.23 34.30 -12.28
CA THR A 158 36.44 34.69 -13.67
C THR A 158 35.54 35.86 -14.05
N ASN A 159 34.30 35.85 -13.56
CA ASN A 159 33.27 36.79 -14.00
C ASN A 159 33.17 38.05 -13.12
N TYR A 160 33.71 38.02 -11.90
CA TYR A 160 33.55 39.12 -10.94
C TYR A 160 34.87 39.50 -10.27
N THR A 161 34.89 40.70 -9.70
CA THR A 161 36.01 41.18 -8.90
C THR A 161 35.82 40.78 -7.44
N LYS A 162 36.88 40.27 -6.82
CA LYS A 162 36.91 39.98 -5.39
C LYS A 162 36.40 41.18 -4.57
N PRO A 163 35.43 40.99 -3.65
CA PRO A 163 34.93 42.06 -2.79
C PRO A 163 36.03 42.75 -1.97
N GLU A 164 35.83 44.04 -1.70
CA GLU A 164 36.68 44.80 -0.78
C GLU A 164 36.62 44.18 0.63
N GLY A 165 37.76 44.09 1.32
CA GLY A 165 37.84 43.46 2.65
C GLY A 165 37.92 41.94 2.66
N MET A 166 37.54 41.25 1.57
CA MET A 166 37.71 39.81 1.46
C MET A 166 39.18 39.47 1.21
N THR A 167 39.74 38.55 2.00
CA THR A 167 41.12 38.09 1.79
C THR A 167 41.22 37.27 0.51
N GLU A 168 42.41 37.23 -0.11
CA GLU A 168 42.63 36.41 -1.31
C GLU A 168 42.35 34.93 -1.03
N GLN A 169 42.78 34.42 0.13
CA GLN A 169 42.50 33.04 0.52
C GLN A 169 40.99 32.75 0.58
N PHE A 170 40.22 33.60 1.26
CA PHE A 170 38.78 33.41 1.37
C PHE A 170 38.10 33.46 -0.01
N TRP A 171 38.57 34.33 -0.90
CA TRP A 171 38.06 34.43 -2.27
C TRP A 171 38.31 33.17 -3.09
N GLN A 172 39.50 32.57 -2.98
CA GLN A 172 39.81 31.31 -3.64
C GLN A 172 38.95 30.15 -3.09
N GLU A 173 38.77 30.08 -1.78
CA GLU A 173 37.89 29.08 -1.13
C GLU A 173 36.42 29.27 -1.53
N ALA A 174 35.96 30.52 -1.61
CA ALA A 174 34.62 30.86 -2.06
C ALA A 174 34.41 30.50 -3.54
N SER A 175 35.40 30.75 -4.38
CA SER A 175 35.36 30.42 -5.80
C SER A 175 35.31 28.92 -6.03
N LYS A 176 36.10 28.15 -5.27
CA LYS A 176 36.00 26.69 -5.24
C LYS A 176 34.61 26.22 -4.81
N GLY A 177 34.09 26.76 -3.72
CA GLY A 177 32.75 26.45 -3.21
C GLY A 177 31.66 26.71 -4.25
N ALA A 178 31.70 27.87 -4.91
CA ALA A 178 30.76 28.23 -5.97
C ALA A 178 30.85 27.28 -7.17
N ARG A 179 32.05 26.98 -7.65
CA ARG A 179 32.28 26.17 -8.87
C ARG A 179 31.79 24.71 -8.78
N SER A 180 31.74 24.17 -7.57
CA SER A 180 31.63 22.72 -7.34
C SER A 180 30.47 22.30 -6.43
N SER A 181 29.62 23.25 -6.04
CA SER A 181 28.41 23.00 -5.25
C SER A 181 27.16 23.19 -6.10
N ASN A 182 26.06 22.52 -5.74
CA ASN A 182 24.73 22.97 -6.13
C ASN A 182 24.50 24.38 -5.59
N LEU A 183 23.93 25.28 -6.39
CA LEU A 183 23.74 26.69 -6.03
C LEU A 183 22.27 27.09 -6.09
N VAL A 184 21.79 27.78 -5.07
CA VAL A 184 20.43 28.32 -5.03
C VAL A 184 20.38 29.71 -4.42
N ARG A 185 19.47 30.54 -4.93
CA ARG A 185 19.11 31.83 -4.34
C ARG A 185 17.60 31.94 -4.12
N SER A 186 17.20 32.45 -2.97
CA SER A 186 15.82 32.82 -2.65
C SER A 186 15.77 34.23 -2.06
N VAL A 187 14.64 34.92 -2.24
CA VAL A 187 14.45 36.31 -1.80
C VAL A 187 13.18 36.41 -0.98
N ARG A 188 13.30 36.95 0.24
CA ARG A 188 12.17 37.39 1.06
C ARG A 188 11.93 38.88 0.83
N SER A 189 10.70 39.24 0.48
CA SER A 189 10.31 40.62 0.19
C SER A 189 8.78 40.77 0.28
N PRO A 190 8.23 42.00 0.32
CA PRO A 190 6.77 42.20 0.30
C PRO A 190 6.04 41.56 -0.88
N ILE A 191 6.73 41.34 -2.01
CA ILE A 191 6.17 40.72 -3.23
C ILE A 191 6.33 39.19 -3.19
N HIS A 192 7.45 38.73 -2.62
CA HIS A 192 7.82 37.32 -2.61
C HIS A 192 7.29 36.58 -1.38
N GLY A 193 6.80 37.28 -0.35
CA GLY A 193 6.28 36.75 0.92
C GLY A 193 7.36 36.56 1.99
N ASP A 194 6.96 36.08 3.17
CA ASP A 194 7.73 36.21 4.43
C ASP A 194 8.53 34.96 4.86
N LEU A 195 8.51 33.87 4.08
CA LEU A 195 9.17 32.62 4.48
C LEU A 195 10.70 32.74 4.53
N ILE A 196 11.30 32.11 5.54
CA ILE A 196 12.75 31.94 5.66
C ILE A 196 13.08 30.50 5.23
N PRO A 197 13.87 30.29 4.17
CA PRO A 197 14.15 28.95 3.68
C PRO A 197 15.02 28.15 4.66
N THR A 198 14.76 26.85 4.73
CA THR A 198 15.60 25.85 5.39
C THR A 198 16.60 25.22 4.41
N LEU A 199 17.55 24.43 4.90
CA LEU A 199 18.41 23.63 4.02
C LEU A 199 17.63 22.53 3.26
N ASN A 200 16.51 22.07 3.82
CA ASN A 200 15.65 21.07 3.19
C ASN A 200 14.84 21.70 2.05
N ASP A 201 14.41 22.94 2.22
CA ASP A 201 13.76 23.71 1.15
C ASP A 201 14.69 23.87 -0.05
N PHE A 202 15.95 24.22 0.18
CA PHE A 202 16.98 24.25 -0.86
C PHE A 202 17.20 22.87 -1.49
N SER A 203 17.20 21.81 -0.68
CA SER A 203 17.31 20.43 -1.18
C SER A 203 16.14 20.06 -2.09
N ASP A 204 14.92 20.46 -1.79
CA ASP A 204 13.78 20.25 -2.69
C ASP A 204 13.95 20.95 -4.03
N MET A 205 14.48 22.17 -4.01
CA MET A 205 14.67 22.96 -5.22
C MET A 205 15.71 22.30 -6.12
N TYR A 206 16.80 21.80 -5.54
CA TYR A 206 17.79 20.99 -6.24
C TYR A 206 17.19 19.69 -6.81
N MET A 207 16.33 19.02 -6.05
CA MET A 207 15.69 17.78 -6.51
C MET A 207 14.66 18.03 -7.61
N PHE A 208 13.92 19.13 -7.56
CA PHE A 208 12.96 19.48 -8.61
C PHE A 208 13.68 19.95 -9.89
N ASP A 209 14.74 20.73 -9.72
CA ASP A 209 15.67 21.15 -10.78
C ASP A 209 14.98 21.90 -11.93
N TYR A 210 14.15 22.90 -11.56
CA TYR A 210 13.43 23.75 -12.51
C TYR A 210 14.39 24.72 -13.22
N GLY A 211 13.93 25.29 -14.34
CA GLY A 211 14.70 26.25 -15.13
C GLY A 211 15.08 25.70 -16.49
N SER A 212 15.14 26.57 -17.49
CA SER A 212 15.43 26.18 -18.88
C SER A 212 16.85 25.64 -19.07
N ASN A 213 17.78 26.04 -18.20
CA ASN A 213 19.20 25.67 -18.28
C ASN A 213 19.53 24.39 -17.49
N ASN A 214 18.54 23.78 -16.83
CA ASN A 214 18.72 22.66 -15.91
C ASN A 214 18.21 21.32 -16.50
N GLN A 215 18.29 21.16 -17.82
CA GLN A 215 17.75 20.01 -18.55
C GLN A 215 18.52 18.70 -18.28
N THR A 216 19.72 18.76 -17.71
CA THR A 216 20.52 17.59 -17.33
C THR A 216 20.26 17.12 -15.91
N VAL A 217 19.37 17.82 -15.19
CA VAL A 217 19.06 17.62 -13.76
C VAL A 217 20.32 17.49 -12.87
N GLY A 218 21.30 18.35 -13.14
CA GLY A 218 22.61 18.33 -12.48
C GLY A 218 22.52 18.39 -10.95
N HIS A 219 21.62 19.20 -10.40
CA HIS A 219 21.49 19.37 -8.96
C HIS A 219 20.99 18.09 -8.28
N ARG A 220 19.94 17.49 -8.85
CA ARG A 220 19.41 16.19 -8.41
C ARG A 220 20.47 15.10 -8.49
N ARG A 221 21.27 15.09 -9.57
CA ARG A 221 22.32 14.09 -9.79
C ARG A 221 23.43 14.16 -8.75
N ILE A 222 23.71 15.33 -8.15
CA ILE A 222 24.62 15.41 -7.00
C ILE A 222 24.02 14.68 -5.79
N ILE A 223 22.77 15.02 -5.46
CA ILE A 223 22.09 14.49 -4.27
C ILE A 223 21.91 12.97 -4.37
N LEU A 224 21.58 12.46 -5.56
CA LEU A 224 21.34 11.04 -5.80
C LEU A 224 22.57 10.29 -6.32
N ASN A 225 23.78 10.86 -6.27
CA ASN A 225 24.97 10.13 -6.71
C ASN A 225 25.37 9.07 -5.67
N PRO A 226 25.37 7.77 -5.99
CA PRO A 226 25.75 6.72 -5.03
C PRO A 226 27.25 6.65 -4.78
N LEU A 227 28.08 7.28 -5.63
CA LEU A 227 29.51 7.39 -5.36
C LEU A 227 29.84 8.38 -4.23
N TYR A 228 28.86 9.15 -3.75
CA TYR A 228 29.03 10.11 -2.68
C TYR A 228 28.60 9.48 -1.35
N LYS A 229 29.47 9.54 -0.35
CA LYS A 229 29.30 9.14 1.06
C LYS A 229 29.31 10.31 2.00
N THR A 230 29.87 11.45 1.60
CA THR A 230 29.92 12.65 2.43
C THR A 230 29.41 13.89 1.72
N ILE A 231 28.79 14.78 2.49
CA ILE A 231 28.14 16.00 2.00
C ILE A 231 28.50 17.20 2.90
N GLY A 232 28.35 18.42 2.37
CA GLY A 232 28.43 19.66 3.12
C GLY A 232 27.39 20.65 2.64
N PHE A 233 26.89 21.48 3.56
CA PHE A 233 25.90 22.50 3.29
C PHE A 233 26.47 23.88 3.57
N GLY A 234 26.04 24.86 2.78
CA GLY A 234 26.28 26.27 3.01
C GLY A 234 24.99 27.08 2.96
N PHE A 235 24.95 28.13 3.78
CA PHE A 235 23.83 29.04 3.89
C PHE A 235 24.36 30.44 4.24
N ALA A 236 23.96 31.44 3.47
CA ALA A 236 24.28 32.84 3.73
C ALA A 236 23.01 33.67 3.63
N GLN A 237 22.90 34.65 4.52
CA GLN A 237 21.82 35.63 4.53
C GLN A 237 22.42 37.02 4.35
N LEU A 238 21.84 37.80 3.44
CA LEU A 238 22.20 39.20 3.24
C LEU A 238 20.96 40.08 3.29
N GLU A 239 20.96 41.05 4.20
CA GLU A 239 19.93 42.10 4.23
C GLU A 239 20.24 43.15 3.16
N VAL A 240 19.21 43.55 2.41
CA VAL A 240 19.30 44.61 1.39
C VAL A 240 18.29 45.70 1.74
N PRO A 241 18.62 46.61 2.68
CA PRO A 241 17.68 47.60 3.21
C PRO A 241 17.08 48.50 2.12
N GLU A 242 17.89 48.84 1.11
CA GLU A 242 17.47 49.69 -0.02
C GLU A 242 16.31 49.11 -0.82
N LYS A 243 16.24 47.77 -0.92
CA LYS A 243 15.16 47.05 -1.60
C LYS A 243 14.09 46.52 -0.65
N ARG A 244 14.29 46.62 0.67
CA ARG A 244 13.48 45.94 1.71
C ARG A 244 13.42 44.43 1.47
N GLU A 245 14.56 43.87 1.09
CA GLU A 245 14.70 42.45 0.77
C GLU A 245 15.69 41.78 1.73
N VAL A 246 15.49 40.48 1.94
CA VAL A 246 16.51 39.60 2.50
C VAL A 246 16.78 38.51 1.50
N GLU A 247 18.03 38.40 1.08
CA GLU A 247 18.48 37.40 0.13
C GLU A 247 19.12 36.23 0.88
N TYR A 248 18.75 35.02 0.49
CA TYR A 248 19.30 33.78 1.02
C TYR A 248 20.02 33.03 -0.08
N THR A 249 21.26 32.65 0.18
CA THR A 249 22.09 31.86 -0.73
C THR A 249 22.36 30.51 -0.10
N GLY A 250 22.05 29.44 -0.81
CA GLY A 250 22.32 28.07 -0.41
C GLY A 250 23.35 27.41 -1.31
N THR A 251 24.20 26.60 -0.71
CA THR A 251 25.10 25.71 -1.44
C THR A 251 25.06 24.29 -0.86
N LEU A 252 25.22 23.29 -1.73
CA LEU A 252 25.36 21.90 -1.32
C LEU A 252 26.52 21.27 -2.08
N TYR A 253 27.55 20.86 -1.34
CA TYR A 253 28.77 20.31 -1.88
C TYR A 253 28.86 18.81 -1.61
N ALA A 254 29.00 18.02 -2.67
CA ALA A 254 29.35 16.61 -2.59
C ALA A 254 30.17 16.23 -3.83
N GLN A 255 31.17 15.37 -3.63
CA GLN A 255 31.99 14.80 -4.70
C GLN A 255 32.28 13.34 -4.37
N ARG A 256 32.87 12.64 -5.33
CA ARG A 256 33.25 11.23 -5.18
C ARG A 256 34.20 11.07 -3.99
N ASP A 257 33.80 10.23 -3.03
CA ASP A 257 34.71 9.85 -1.95
C ASP A 257 35.70 8.79 -2.45
N SER A 258 36.98 9.03 -2.16
CA SER A 258 38.08 8.15 -2.54
C SER A 258 37.83 6.69 -2.13
N GLY A 259 38.02 5.77 -3.09
CA GLY A 259 37.82 4.33 -2.88
C GLY A 259 36.37 3.87 -2.80
N ASN A 260 35.38 4.75 -2.97
CA ASN A 260 33.98 4.33 -3.04
C ASN A 260 33.67 3.63 -4.37
N THR A 261 32.97 2.50 -4.27
CA THR A 261 32.45 1.72 -5.39
C THR A 261 30.99 1.41 -5.16
N VAL A 262 30.29 1.25 -6.27
CA VAL A 262 28.84 1.02 -6.37
C VAL A 262 28.65 -0.05 -7.42
N SER A 263 27.59 -0.85 -7.31
CA SER A 263 27.38 -1.98 -8.22
C SER A 263 27.31 -1.51 -9.67
N ASP A 264 27.96 -2.21 -10.60
CA ASP A 264 28.01 -1.82 -12.01
C ASP A 264 26.63 -1.90 -12.69
N ASP A 265 25.67 -2.62 -12.10
CA ASP A 265 24.27 -2.71 -12.51
C ASP A 265 23.33 -1.71 -11.78
N SER A 266 23.88 -0.75 -11.00
CA SER A 266 23.04 0.21 -10.27
C SER A 266 22.28 1.14 -11.21
N ILE A 267 20.96 1.26 -10.98
CA ILE A 267 20.06 2.19 -11.67
C ILE A 267 19.33 3.03 -10.62
N THR A 268 19.17 4.32 -10.90
CA THR A 268 18.46 5.27 -10.02
C THR A 268 17.35 5.94 -10.81
N THR A 269 16.14 5.96 -10.26
CA THR A 269 14.94 6.54 -10.90
C THR A 269 14.40 7.70 -10.09
N TRP A 270 13.96 8.75 -10.78
CA TRP A 270 13.21 9.84 -10.19
C TRP A 270 12.13 10.28 -11.18
N PRO A 271 10.84 10.06 -10.93
CA PRO A 271 10.19 9.41 -9.78
C PRO A 271 10.73 8.02 -9.42
N THR A 272 10.62 7.66 -8.13
CA THR A 272 11.06 6.36 -7.61
C THR A 272 10.14 5.24 -8.07
N GLU A 273 10.68 4.03 -8.16
CA GLU A 273 9.91 2.84 -8.49
C GLU A 273 8.88 2.53 -7.40
N THR A 274 7.83 1.80 -7.78
CA THR A 274 6.71 1.36 -6.95
C THR A 274 5.75 2.46 -6.50
N ILE A 275 6.23 3.54 -5.87
CA ILE A 275 5.42 4.65 -5.38
C ILE A 275 6.18 5.98 -5.45
N PHE A 276 5.49 7.11 -5.58
CA PHE A 276 6.11 8.44 -5.52
C PHE A 276 5.14 9.56 -5.08
N PRO A 277 5.58 10.58 -4.32
CA PRO A 277 4.71 11.69 -3.90
C PRO A 277 4.25 12.55 -5.08
N VAL A 278 2.95 12.75 -5.24
CA VAL A 278 2.35 13.62 -6.27
C VAL A 278 2.75 15.09 -6.08
N GLN A 279 3.05 15.52 -4.84
CA GLN A 279 3.54 16.86 -4.53
C GLN A 279 4.85 17.18 -5.26
N ASN A 280 5.73 16.18 -5.37
CA ASN A 280 7.01 16.33 -6.08
C ASN A 280 6.82 16.39 -7.61
N MET A 281 5.70 15.84 -8.11
CA MET A 281 5.34 15.89 -9.54
C MET A 281 4.74 17.24 -9.95
N ARG A 282 3.94 17.84 -9.06
CA ARG A 282 3.07 18.99 -9.36
C ARG A 282 3.72 20.36 -9.15
N ARG A 283 4.95 20.40 -8.63
CA ARG A 283 5.63 21.68 -8.40
C ARG A 283 5.81 22.42 -9.73
N TYR A 284 5.68 23.75 -9.70
CA TYR A 284 5.91 24.65 -10.85
C TYR A 284 5.26 24.20 -12.17
N ASN A 285 3.94 24.33 -12.30
CA ASN A 285 3.17 24.03 -13.53
C ASN A 285 3.21 22.56 -14.01
N ASN A 286 3.37 21.58 -13.11
CA ASN A 286 3.41 20.14 -13.43
C ASN A 286 4.56 19.72 -14.37
N THR A 287 5.70 20.42 -14.34
CA THR A 287 6.80 20.20 -15.30
C THR A 287 7.96 19.39 -14.73
N LEU A 288 7.72 18.43 -13.81
CA LEU A 288 8.81 17.60 -13.29
C LEU A 288 9.54 16.90 -14.45
N ARG A 289 10.87 17.07 -14.49
CA ARG A 289 11.75 16.27 -15.33
C ARG A 289 11.97 14.90 -14.69
N TRP A 290 11.54 13.86 -15.37
CA TRP A 290 11.86 12.47 -15.05
C TRP A 290 13.33 12.22 -15.36
N SER A 291 13.98 11.38 -14.57
CA SER A 291 15.35 10.97 -14.80
C SER A 291 15.57 9.50 -14.47
N VAL A 292 16.29 8.80 -15.34
CA VAL A 292 16.77 7.43 -15.10
C VAL A 292 18.28 7.42 -15.31
N SER A 293 19.01 7.18 -14.24
CA SER A 293 20.48 7.19 -14.20
C SER A 293 21.01 5.77 -14.14
N PHE A 294 21.92 5.43 -15.03
CA PHE A 294 22.55 4.13 -15.18
C PHE A 294 24.03 4.24 -14.85
N ASN A 295 24.58 3.30 -14.09
CA ASN A 295 26.01 3.29 -13.78
C ASN A 295 26.84 3.14 -15.07
N SER A 296 27.69 4.11 -15.37
CA SER A 296 28.48 4.16 -16.60
C SER A 296 29.55 3.06 -16.70
N ILE A 297 29.76 2.27 -15.63
CA ILE A 297 30.62 1.08 -15.64
C ILE A 297 29.91 -0.11 -16.30
N GLY A 298 28.62 -0.33 -16.02
CA GLY A 298 27.88 -1.49 -16.51
C GLY A 298 26.91 -1.20 -17.65
N TYR A 299 26.70 0.08 -17.97
CA TYR A 299 25.81 0.54 -19.02
C TYR A 299 26.47 1.61 -19.90
N ASP A 300 26.06 1.63 -21.16
CA ASP A 300 26.29 2.68 -22.15
C ASP A 300 25.01 2.83 -23.00
N PHE A 301 24.88 3.89 -23.78
CA PHE A 301 23.71 4.16 -24.60
C PHE A 301 24.01 4.01 -26.09
N ASP A 302 23.24 3.16 -26.77
CA ASP A 302 23.14 3.24 -28.23
C ASP A 302 22.34 4.48 -28.59
N GLN A 303 23.00 5.64 -28.67
CA GLN A 303 22.32 6.94 -28.86
C GLN A 303 21.43 6.99 -30.10
N LYS A 304 21.67 6.15 -31.11
CA LYS A 304 20.83 6.08 -32.30
C LYS A 304 19.50 5.39 -32.00
N ASN A 305 19.54 4.33 -31.21
CA ASN A 305 18.37 3.50 -30.90
C ASN A 305 17.79 3.77 -29.49
N LEU A 306 18.38 4.71 -28.74
CA LEU A 306 17.93 5.08 -27.40
C LEU A 306 16.53 5.71 -27.47
N LYS A 307 15.58 5.06 -26.79
CA LYS A 307 14.19 5.48 -26.73
C LYS A 307 13.68 5.37 -25.31
N VAL A 308 12.87 6.34 -24.88
CA VAL A 308 12.06 6.26 -23.66
C VAL A 308 10.59 6.29 -24.05
N THR A 309 9.80 5.39 -23.46
CA THR A 309 8.34 5.41 -23.52
C THR A 309 7.80 5.60 -22.10
N LEU A 310 6.95 6.60 -21.89
CA LEU A 310 6.18 6.78 -20.67
C LEU A 310 4.72 6.45 -20.97
N THR A 311 4.12 5.57 -20.18
CA THR A 311 2.72 5.15 -20.34
C THR A 311 1.95 5.45 -19.06
N ASN A 312 0.80 6.12 -19.15
CA ASN A 312 -0.15 6.19 -18.04
C ASN A 312 -1.03 4.94 -18.07
N ASN A 313 -0.86 4.05 -17.09
CA ASN A 313 -1.48 2.72 -17.08
C ASN A 313 -3.01 2.75 -16.93
N LYS A 314 -3.57 3.87 -16.45
CA LYS A 314 -5.01 4.04 -16.26
C LYS A 314 -5.72 4.47 -17.54
N SER A 315 -5.13 5.41 -18.27
CA SER A 315 -5.70 5.97 -19.51
C SER A 315 -5.20 5.29 -20.78
N GLY A 316 -4.05 4.60 -20.72
CA GLY A 316 -3.34 4.06 -21.88
C GLY A 316 -2.61 5.13 -22.70
N GLN A 317 -2.56 6.39 -22.24
CA GLN A 317 -1.83 7.46 -22.93
C GLN A 317 -0.32 7.21 -22.88
N GLU A 318 0.36 7.43 -24.00
CA GLU A 318 1.81 7.28 -24.12
C GLU A 318 2.50 8.57 -24.56
N TRP A 319 3.73 8.76 -24.08
CA TRP A 319 4.68 9.78 -24.53
C TRP A 319 5.98 9.10 -24.93
N ASN A 320 6.52 9.46 -26.09
CA ASN A 320 7.72 8.86 -26.66
C ASN A 320 8.83 9.91 -26.79
N PHE A 321 10.04 9.50 -26.40
CA PHE A 321 11.23 10.34 -26.41
C PHE A 321 12.41 9.61 -27.04
N SER A 322 13.01 10.23 -28.05
CA SER A 322 14.23 9.80 -28.72
C SER A 322 14.90 11.03 -29.34
N ASN A 323 16.04 10.81 -30.03
CA ASN A 323 16.66 11.87 -30.81
C ASN A 323 15.81 12.30 -32.03
N GLU A 324 14.86 11.47 -32.48
CA GLU A 324 14.02 11.71 -33.66
C GLU A 324 12.59 12.16 -33.32
N GLN A 325 12.05 11.76 -32.16
CA GLN A 325 10.69 12.08 -31.70
C GLN A 325 10.71 12.53 -30.24
N LYS A 326 10.07 13.67 -29.92
CA LYS A 326 10.04 14.19 -28.55
C LYS A 326 8.65 14.71 -28.18
N ASP A 327 7.89 13.94 -27.41
CA ASP A 327 6.61 14.37 -26.84
C ASP A 327 6.80 15.25 -25.59
N GLY A 328 7.72 16.22 -25.66
CA GLY A 328 8.16 17.05 -24.55
C GLY A 328 9.67 17.32 -24.55
N GLU A 329 10.26 17.51 -23.38
CA GLU A 329 11.71 17.63 -23.25
C GLU A 329 12.38 16.25 -23.26
N PHE A 330 13.56 16.15 -23.89
CA PHE A 330 14.39 14.94 -23.86
C PHE A 330 15.86 15.29 -23.99
N THR A 331 16.64 14.88 -22.98
CA THR A 331 18.06 15.15 -22.82
C THR A 331 18.79 13.89 -22.38
N ILE A 332 19.92 13.62 -23.01
CA ILE A 332 20.85 12.55 -22.61
C ILE A 332 22.06 13.25 -21.98
N SER A 333 22.43 12.87 -20.76
CA SER A 333 23.60 13.41 -20.08
C SER A 333 24.57 12.28 -19.73
N THR A 334 25.73 12.27 -20.38
CA THR A 334 26.80 11.26 -20.22
C THR A 334 28.06 11.84 -19.55
N ASN A 335 27.87 12.79 -18.63
CA ASN A 335 28.97 13.52 -18.00
C ASN A 335 29.75 12.63 -17.00
N ASN A 336 31.00 12.98 -16.68
CA ASN A 336 31.97 12.28 -15.78
C ASN A 336 31.55 12.11 -14.29
N TRP A 337 30.29 11.78 -14.03
CA TRP A 337 29.67 11.69 -12.70
C TRP A 337 29.53 10.23 -12.24
N GLY A 338 30.06 9.28 -13.03
CA GLY A 338 29.92 7.83 -12.82
C GLY A 338 28.57 7.26 -13.27
N TYR A 339 27.68 8.11 -13.80
CA TYR A 339 26.33 7.74 -14.20
C TYR A 339 25.89 8.51 -15.46
N ASP A 340 25.38 7.77 -16.42
CA ASP A 340 24.73 8.30 -17.61
C ASP A 340 23.22 8.37 -17.37
N THR A 341 22.59 9.48 -17.73
CA THR A 341 21.20 9.75 -17.37
C THR A 341 20.37 10.11 -18.59
N VAL A 342 19.22 9.46 -18.74
CA VAL A 342 18.15 9.93 -19.63
C VAL A 342 17.19 10.81 -18.84
N VAL A 343 16.93 12.00 -19.34
CA VAL A 343 16.06 13.00 -18.72
C VAL A 343 14.94 13.33 -19.70
N PHE A 344 13.69 13.33 -19.23
CA PHE A 344 12.54 13.63 -20.07
C PHE A 344 11.42 14.31 -19.28
N ALA A 345 10.63 15.14 -19.95
CA ALA A 345 9.45 15.75 -19.35
C ALA A 345 8.30 15.73 -20.37
N PRO A 346 7.21 14.97 -20.12
CA PRO A 346 6.09 14.87 -21.06
C PRO A 346 5.28 16.17 -21.15
N ASN A 347 4.85 16.52 -22.37
CA ASN A 347 3.95 17.65 -22.59
C ASN A 347 2.51 17.31 -22.16
N GLY A 348 1.84 18.29 -21.54
CA GLY A 348 0.39 18.23 -21.30
C GLY A 348 -0.06 17.20 -20.26
N ILE A 349 0.85 16.73 -19.42
CA ILE A 349 0.52 15.78 -18.35
C ILE A 349 -0.11 16.51 -17.16
N ASN A 350 -1.09 15.87 -16.52
CA ASN A 350 -1.63 16.32 -15.25
C ASN A 350 -1.58 15.16 -14.27
N TYR A 351 -0.70 15.25 -13.29
CA TYR A 351 -0.49 14.20 -12.31
C TYR A 351 -1.59 14.20 -11.26
N ALA A 352 -2.12 13.04 -10.93
CA ALA A 352 -3.05 12.84 -9.84
C ALA A 352 -2.66 11.69 -8.91
N GLU A 353 -3.14 11.76 -7.67
CA GLU A 353 -3.07 10.63 -6.75
C GLU A 353 -3.78 9.42 -7.38
N GLY A 354 -3.17 8.24 -7.23
CA GLY A 354 -3.64 6.99 -7.80
C GLY A 354 -3.25 6.79 -9.28
N ASP A 355 -2.72 7.81 -9.97
CA ASP A 355 -2.15 7.61 -11.29
C ASP A 355 -0.94 6.68 -11.21
N GLU A 356 -0.82 5.81 -12.20
CA GLU A 356 0.27 4.85 -12.30
C GLU A 356 0.91 4.99 -13.67
N TYR A 357 2.25 5.07 -13.67
CA TYR A 357 3.04 5.29 -14.87
C TYR A 357 4.11 4.22 -15.02
N THR A 358 4.23 3.67 -16.22
CA THR A 358 5.33 2.79 -16.62
C THR A 358 6.30 3.55 -17.49
N VAL A 359 7.59 3.48 -17.15
CA VAL A 359 8.70 4.02 -17.93
C VAL A 359 9.49 2.86 -18.50
N ARG A 360 9.69 2.86 -19.81
CA ARG A 360 10.54 1.90 -20.51
C ARG A 360 11.66 2.63 -21.24
N VAL A 361 12.89 2.29 -20.92
CA VAL A 361 14.12 2.77 -21.58
C VAL A 361 14.68 1.63 -22.44
N GLU A 362 14.84 1.85 -23.73
CA GLU A 362 15.37 0.89 -24.70
C GLU A 362 16.62 1.46 -25.37
N GLY A 363 17.47 0.60 -25.94
CA GLY A 363 18.74 1.03 -26.54
C GLY A 363 19.89 1.12 -25.53
N LEU A 364 19.79 0.35 -24.44
CA LEU A 364 20.87 0.19 -23.48
C LEU A 364 21.91 -0.82 -24.01
N ILE A 365 23.18 -0.53 -23.82
CA ILE A 365 24.30 -1.45 -24.05
C ILE A 365 24.82 -1.85 -22.67
N GLY A 366 25.02 -3.15 -22.42
CA GLY A 366 25.55 -3.62 -21.14
C GLY A 366 24.75 -4.78 -20.54
N LYS A 367 24.44 -4.68 -19.25
CA LYS A 367 23.80 -5.77 -18.47
C LYS A 367 22.45 -6.21 -19.04
N VAL A 368 21.65 -5.25 -19.51
CA VAL A 368 20.36 -5.47 -20.18
C VAL A 368 20.23 -4.51 -21.35
N SER A 369 19.42 -4.88 -22.36
CA SER A 369 19.17 -4.04 -23.55
C SER A 369 18.06 -3.01 -23.36
N SER A 370 17.26 -3.19 -22.30
CA SER A 370 16.16 -2.31 -21.93
C SER A 370 15.91 -2.39 -20.42
N TYR A 371 15.38 -1.30 -19.86
CA TYR A 371 14.97 -1.20 -18.47
C TYR A 371 13.53 -0.71 -18.38
N GLU A 372 12.73 -1.28 -17.50
CA GLU A 372 11.34 -0.89 -17.31
C GLU A 372 11.01 -0.84 -15.82
N TYR A 373 10.32 0.22 -15.39
CA TYR A 373 9.79 0.32 -14.04
C TYR A 373 8.42 1.01 -14.03
N THR A 374 7.65 0.74 -12.99
CA THR A 374 6.35 1.38 -12.74
C THR A 374 6.39 2.16 -11.45
N THR A 375 5.71 3.31 -11.42
CA THR A 375 5.52 4.13 -10.21
C THR A 375 4.06 4.52 -10.06
N LYS A 376 3.55 4.47 -8.83
CA LYS A 376 2.19 4.90 -8.49
C LYS A 376 2.21 6.14 -7.60
N LEU A 377 1.46 7.16 -7.98
CA LEU A 377 1.48 8.44 -7.30
C LEU A 377 0.59 8.43 -6.06
N TYR A 378 1.12 8.86 -4.93
CA TYR A 378 0.38 9.02 -3.68
C TYR A 378 0.41 10.46 -3.18
N ASP A 379 -0.54 10.84 -2.35
CA ASP A 379 -0.64 12.16 -1.72
C ASP A 379 0.10 12.16 -0.38
N LEU A 380 1.24 12.87 -0.31
CA LEU A 380 2.07 12.96 0.88
C LEU A 380 1.31 13.53 2.11
N ASN A 381 0.26 14.31 1.86
CA ASN A 381 -0.53 14.96 2.88
C ASN A 381 -1.75 14.13 3.31
N LYS A 382 -1.98 12.91 2.81
CA LYS A 382 -3.09 12.07 3.27
C LYS A 382 -2.64 10.94 4.18
N GLU A 383 -3.54 10.50 5.05
CA GLU A 383 -3.36 9.26 5.81
C GLU A 383 -3.75 8.06 4.95
N TYR A 384 -2.89 7.04 4.91
CA TYR A 384 -3.19 5.77 4.27
C TYR A 384 -3.39 4.70 5.33
N LYS A 385 -4.45 3.91 5.18
CA LYS A 385 -4.81 2.83 6.08
C LYS A 385 -4.48 1.50 5.42
N ILE A 386 -3.97 0.54 6.19
CA ILE A 386 -3.64 -0.78 5.63
C ILE A 386 -4.93 -1.42 5.08
N PRO A 387 -5.05 -1.65 3.76
CA PRO A 387 -6.26 -2.18 3.17
C PRO A 387 -6.41 -3.67 3.53
N MET A 388 -7.65 -4.12 3.62
CA MET A 388 -7.97 -5.55 3.74
C MET A 388 -7.81 -6.21 2.36
N GLU A 389 -6.92 -7.17 2.24
CA GLU A 389 -6.72 -7.99 1.03
C GLU A 389 -7.60 -9.24 1.04
N ASP A 390 -7.90 -9.77 2.23
CA ASP A 390 -8.79 -10.91 2.40
C ASP A 390 -9.46 -10.89 3.78
N PHE A 391 -10.48 -11.72 3.96
CA PHE A 391 -11.05 -12.01 5.28
C PHE A 391 -11.32 -13.49 5.43
N ASN A 392 -11.17 -14.05 6.63
CA ASN A 392 -11.35 -15.46 6.90
C ASN A 392 -12.38 -15.71 7.99
N PHE A 393 -12.95 -16.90 7.98
CA PHE A 393 -13.84 -17.38 9.03
C PHE A 393 -13.11 -18.44 9.85
N ASP A 394 -13.38 -18.47 11.15
CA ASP A 394 -12.89 -19.55 12.02
C ASP A 394 -13.41 -20.93 11.55
N GLU A 395 -14.64 -20.95 11.02
CA GLU A 395 -15.31 -22.15 10.52
C GLU A 395 -15.97 -21.87 9.15
N ASN A 396 -15.61 -22.66 8.13
CA ASN A 396 -16.24 -22.60 6.80
C ASN A 396 -17.52 -23.46 6.69
N PHE A 397 -17.76 -24.31 7.70
CA PHE A 397 -18.95 -25.12 7.85
C PHE A 397 -19.45 -25.06 9.29
N ILE A 398 -20.66 -24.55 9.50
CA ILE A 398 -21.26 -24.37 10.81
C ILE A 398 -22.47 -25.29 10.93
N LYS A 399 -22.57 -26.03 12.04
CA LYS A 399 -23.75 -26.82 12.41
C LYS A 399 -24.42 -26.20 13.62
N MET A 400 -25.70 -25.85 13.50
CA MET A 400 -26.48 -25.16 14.52
C MET A 400 -27.67 -26.00 14.98
N GLN A 401 -28.13 -25.87 16.22
CA GLN A 401 -29.42 -26.43 16.65
C GLN A 401 -30.59 -25.52 16.23
N LEU A 402 -31.80 -26.08 16.12
CA LEU A 402 -32.99 -25.28 15.83
C LEU A 402 -33.19 -24.20 16.90
N GLY A 403 -33.38 -22.95 16.47
CA GLY A 403 -33.51 -21.79 17.36
C GLY A 403 -32.18 -21.20 17.85
N GLU A 404 -31.03 -21.86 17.61
CA GLU A 404 -29.72 -21.34 17.97
C GLU A 404 -29.44 -20.03 17.22
N GLU A 405 -28.83 -19.09 17.93
CA GLU A 405 -28.21 -17.90 17.36
C GLU A 405 -26.70 -17.99 17.54
N ARG A 406 -25.94 -17.70 16.48
CA ARG A 406 -24.48 -17.76 16.50
C ARG A 406 -23.89 -16.59 15.73
N LYS A 407 -22.98 -15.85 16.35
CA LYS A 407 -22.19 -14.81 15.66
C LYS A 407 -21.04 -15.46 14.92
N VAL A 408 -20.88 -15.14 13.63
CA VAL A 408 -19.71 -15.53 12.85
C VAL A 408 -18.55 -14.60 13.17
N THR A 409 -17.43 -15.15 13.61
CA THR A 409 -16.17 -14.41 13.74
C THR A 409 -15.53 -14.25 12.37
N VAL A 410 -15.02 -13.05 12.09
CA VAL A 410 -14.26 -12.75 10.88
C VAL A 410 -12.90 -12.20 11.30
N SER A 411 -11.84 -12.74 10.72
CA SER A 411 -10.48 -12.19 10.77
C SER A 411 -10.14 -11.53 9.44
N TYR A 412 -9.35 -10.46 9.46
CA TYR A 412 -8.91 -9.74 8.27
C TYR A 412 -7.46 -10.08 7.97
N ALA A 413 -7.11 -10.13 6.69
CA ALA A 413 -5.75 -10.29 6.21
C ALA A 413 -5.33 -9.03 5.42
N PRO A 414 -4.16 -8.44 5.72
CA PRO A 414 -3.27 -8.81 6.83
C PRO A 414 -3.91 -8.53 8.21
N ASP A 415 -3.35 -9.09 9.29
CA ASP A 415 -3.92 -8.97 10.65
C ASP A 415 -3.97 -7.52 11.15
N ASP A 416 -3.12 -6.65 10.62
CA ASP A 416 -3.06 -5.20 10.88
C ASP A 416 -3.95 -4.39 9.92
N ALA A 417 -4.81 -5.03 9.12
CA ALA A 417 -5.73 -4.33 8.23
C ALA A 417 -6.70 -3.43 9.01
N GLU A 418 -6.80 -2.17 8.57
CA GLU A 418 -7.62 -1.13 9.17
C GLU A 418 -8.95 -0.98 8.42
N TYR A 419 -9.67 -2.10 8.24
CA TYR A 419 -10.90 -2.13 7.46
C TYR A 419 -12.04 -1.38 8.18
N THR A 420 -12.47 -0.26 7.60
CA THR A 420 -13.60 0.54 8.11
C THR A 420 -14.92 0.28 7.39
N GLY A 421 -14.90 -0.51 6.31
CA GLY A 421 -16.10 -0.85 5.54
C GLY A 421 -17.00 -1.87 6.25
N LYS A 422 -18.15 -2.15 5.67
CA LYS A 422 -19.09 -3.17 6.18
C LYS A 422 -19.06 -4.44 5.34
N LEU A 423 -19.11 -5.59 6.00
CA LEU A 423 -19.38 -6.86 5.32
C LEU A 423 -20.87 -7.00 5.02
N VAL A 424 -21.19 -7.36 3.79
CA VAL A 424 -22.56 -7.60 3.32
C VAL A 424 -22.86 -9.10 3.41
N TRP A 425 -23.84 -9.45 4.24
CA TRP A 425 -24.23 -10.84 4.49
C TRP A 425 -25.51 -11.20 3.75
N LYS A 426 -25.52 -12.37 3.09
CA LYS A 426 -26.69 -12.88 2.37
C LYS A 426 -26.86 -14.38 2.57
N SER A 427 -28.03 -14.77 3.06
CA SER A 427 -28.44 -16.17 3.07
C SER A 427 -29.09 -16.55 1.74
N SER A 428 -28.72 -17.71 1.19
CA SER A 428 -29.43 -18.27 0.03
C SER A 428 -30.83 -18.77 0.38
N ASN A 429 -31.13 -19.00 1.67
CA ASN A 429 -32.45 -19.40 2.16
C ASN A 429 -32.68 -18.89 3.60
N ALA A 430 -33.15 -17.64 3.69
CA ALA A 430 -33.41 -16.95 4.96
C ALA A 430 -34.55 -17.55 5.81
N ASN A 431 -35.34 -18.47 5.24
CA ASN A 431 -36.39 -19.21 5.96
C ASN A 431 -35.81 -20.40 6.74
N LEU A 432 -34.67 -20.94 6.31
CA LEU A 432 -33.97 -21.99 7.06
C LEU A 432 -32.95 -21.38 8.03
N VAL A 433 -32.05 -20.55 7.51
CA VAL A 433 -31.04 -19.82 8.29
C VAL A 433 -31.04 -18.38 7.83
N SER A 434 -31.41 -17.44 8.71
CA SER A 434 -31.24 -16.00 8.43
C SER A 434 -29.91 -15.51 8.97
N VAL A 435 -29.40 -14.42 8.38
CA VAL A 435 -28.18 -13.74 8.84
C VAL A 435 -28.49 -12.24 8.99
N SER A 436 -28.01 -11.61 10.06
CA SER A 436 -28.08 -10.15 10.27
C SER A 436 -26.92 -9.42 9.56
N GLN A 437 -26.96 -8.09 9.54
CA GLN A 437 -25.85 -7.27 9.02
C GLN A 437 -24.58 -7.39 9.89
N ASP A 438 -24.71 -7.76 11.16
CA ASP A 438 -23.59 -7.98 12.09
C ASP A 438 -23.07 -9.43 12.06
N GLY A 439 -23.48 -10.23 11.08
CA GLY A 439 -23.05 -11.63 10.93
C GLY A 439 -23.64 -12.60 11.95
N ILE A 440 -24.80 -12.28 12.55
CA ILE A 440 -25.49 -13.18 13.49
C ILE A 440 -26.41 -14.11 12.70
N LEU A 441 -26.10 -15.39 12.72
CA LEU A 441 -26.91 -16.46 12.15
C LEU A 441 -28.04 -16.84 13.12
N LYS A 442 -29.22 -17.15 12.59
CA LYS A 442 -30.36 -17.69 13.34
C LYS A 442 -30.97 -18.88 12.62
N ALA A 443 -30.99 -20.04 13.27
CA ALA A 443 -31.61 -21.25 12.76
C ALA A 443 -33.13 -21.20 12.95
N LYS A 444 -33.90 -21.14 11.87
CA LYS A 444 -35.36 -21.01 11.88
C LYS A 444 -36.11 -22.30 11.55
N SER A 445 -35.48 -23.20 10.78
CA SER A 445 -36.05 -24.50 10.43
C SER A 445 -34.91 -25.51 10.22
N ALA A 446 -35.22 -26.81 10.36
CA ALA A 446 -34.24 -27.88 10.41
C ALA A 446 -34.38 -28.90 9.27
N ASN A 447 -34.53 -28.49 8.01
CA ASN A 447 -34.81 -29.41 6.90
C ASN A 447 -33.65 -30.31 6.42
N GLY A 448 -32.53 -30.35 7.15
CA GLY A 448 -31.33 -31.13 6.81
C GLY A 448 -30.52 -30.65 5.61
N GLN A 449 -30.92 -29.55 4.97
CA GLN A 449 -30.14 -28.92 3.90
C GLN A 449 -29.09 -27.98 4.49
N SER A 450 -27.96 -27.86 3.78
CA SER A 450 -27.00 -26.79 4.04
C SER A 450 -27.39 -25.53 3.28
N VAL A 451 -27.27 -24.38 3.93
CA VAL A 451 -27.55 -23.05 3.41
C VAL A 451 -26.23 -22.32 3.24
N PRO A 452 -25.83 -22.02 1.99
CA PRO A 452 -24.79 -21.05 1.72
C PRO A 452 -25.13 -19.66 2.28
N ILE A 453 -24.25 -19.15 3.14
CA ILE A 453 -24.22 -17.76 3.57
C ILE A 453 -23.08 -17.09 2.81
N THR A 454 -23.41 -16.23 1.85
CA THR A 454 -22.43 -15.43 1.12
C THR A 454 -22.11 -14.16 1.88
N VAL A 455 -20.83 -13.90 2.07
CA VAL A 455 -20.29 -12.69 2.69
C VAL A 455 -19.47 -11.98 1.63
N THR A 456 -19.67 -10.68 1.49
CA THR A 456 -18.99 -9.87 0.48
C THR A 456 -18.48 -8.59 1.12
N SER A 457 -17.27 -8.17 0.80
CA SER A 457 -16.77 -6.84 1.16
C SER A 457 -17.67 -5.75 0.57
N GLU A 458 -17.74 -4.58 1.20
CA GLU A 458 -18.60 -3.47 0.76
C GLU A 458 -18.39 -3.09 -0.71
N ASP A 459 -17.13 -3.12 -1.17
CA ASP A 459 -16.72 -2.82 -2.54
C ASP A 459 -16.99 -3.96 -3.55
N GLY A 460 -17.43 -5.12 -3.08
CA GLY A 460 -17.71 -6.29 -3.91
C GLY A 460 -16.49 -7.10 -4.35
N LYS A 461 -15.25 -6.68 -4.03
CA LYS A 461 -14.01 -7.30 -4.53
C LYS A 461 -13.75 -8.68 -3.92
N ILE A 462 -14.04 -8.86 -2.63
CA ILE A 462 -13.80 -10.12 -1.91
C ILE A 462 -15.14 -10.77 -1.56
N ARG A 463 -15.30 -12.04 -1.95
CA ARG A 463 -16.52 -12.81 -1.70
C ARG A 463 -16.19 -14.21 -1.20
N LYS A 464 -16.72 -14.57 -0.04
CA LYS A 464 -16.60 -15.92 0.53
C LYS A 464 -17.97 -16.48 0.93
N THR A 465 -18.03 -17.79 1.15
CA THR A 465 -19.26 -18.49 1.50
C THR A 465 -19.01 -19.42 2.66
N ILE A 466 -19.88 -19.36 3.66
CA ILE A 466 -19.97 -20.31 4.77
C ILE A 466 -21.12 -21.26 4.48
N LYS A 467 -20.93 -22.55 4.68
CA LYS A 467 -22.04 -23.52 4.63
C LYS A 467 -22.61 -23.69 6.03
N VAL A 468 -23.90 -23.41 6.21
CA VAL A 468 -24.57 -23.58 7.50
C VAL A 468 -25.61 -24.67 7.42
N SER A 469 -25.60 -25.62 8.33
CA SER A 469 -26.65 -26.65 8.44
C SER A 469 -27.33 -26.54 9.80
N VAL A 470 -28.63 -26.82 9.82
CA VAL A 470 -29.39 -26.92 11.07
C VAL A 470 -29.54 -28.39 11.40
N ALA A 471 -29.04 -28.78 12.56
CA ALA A 471 -29.11 -30.13 13.09
C ALA A 471 -30.56 -30.57 13.21
N THR A 472 -30.79 -31.79 12.75
CA THR A 472 -32.01 -32.56 12.92
C THR A 472 -32.04 -33.18 14.32
N VAL A 473 -33.24 -33.58 14.77
CA VAL A 473 -33.41 -34.22 16.08
C VAL A 473 -32.63 -35.53 16.13
N GLN A 474 -31.80 -35.70 17.17
CA GLN A 474 -31.11 -36.95 17.46
C GLN A 474 -32.09 -37.95 18.06
N LEU A 475 -32.22 -39.11 17.43
CA LEU A 475 -33.13 -40.16 17.85
C LEU A 475 -32.45 -41.20 18.74
N GLY A 476 -33.19 -41.77 19.68
CA GLY A 476 -32.75 -42.88 20.51
C GLY A 476 -32.52 -44.15 19.69
N ALA A 477 -31.48 -44.93 19.97
CA ALA A 477 -31.23 -46.19 19.25
C ALA A 477 -32.28 -47.26 19.57
N THR A 478 -32.78 -47.28 20.81
CA THR A 478 -33.84 -48.15 21.31
C THR A 478 -35.02 -47.37 21.89
N LYS A 479 -36.14 -48.06 22.14
CA LYS A 479 -37.33 -47.49 22.78
C LYS A 479 -37.00 -46.90 24.16
N GLU A 480 -36.13 -47.56 24.91
CA GLU A 480 -35.71 -47.14 26.25
C GLU A 480 -34.87 -45.86 26.20
N SER A 481 -34.06 -45.70 25.15
CA SER A 481 -33.28 -44.50 24.88
C SER A 481 -34.03 -43.43 24.07
N ALA A 482 -35.35 -43.58 23.87
CA ALA A 482 -36.12 -42.69 23.01
C ALA A 482 -35.99 -41.22 23.42
N GLN A 483 -35.65 -40.37 22.46
CA GLN A 483 -35.45 -38.94 22.68
C GLN A 483 -36.79 -38.27 22.97
N GLU A 484 -36.88 -37.59 24.12
CA GLU A 484 -38.07 -36.80 24.44
C GLU A 484 -38.13 -35.56 23.54
N ILE A 485 -39.29 -35.34 22.92
CA ILE A 485 -39.56 -34.20 22.04
C ILE A 485 -40.82 -33.47 22.52
N GLU A 486 -40.86 -32.16 22.31
CA GLU A 486 -42.09 -31.38 22.46
C GLU A 486 -42.90 -31.47 21.16
N PRO A 487 -44.11 -32.05 21.18
CA PRO A 487 -44.85 -32.34 19.98
C PRO A 487 -45.46 -31.04 19.41
N GLY A 488 -45.09 -30.73 18.17
CA GLY A 488 -45.80 -29.75 17.37
C GLY A 488 -47.00 -30.38 16.67
N PHE A 489 -48.20 -29.89 16.95
CA PHE A 489 -49.43 -30.35 16.30
C PHE A 489 -49.79 -29.45 15.12
N VAL A 490 -50.31 -30.05 14.04
CA VAL A 490 -50.86 -29.30 12.91
C VAL A 490 -52.02 -28.43 13.39
N ALA A 491 -51.94 -27.12 13.19
CA ALA A 491 -53.04 -26.20 13.50
C ALA A 491 -54.21 -26.42 12.51
N ALA A 492 -55.45 -26.16 12.92
CA ALA A 492 -56.66 -26.38 12.11
C ALA A 492 -56.66 -25.64 10.74
N ASN A 493 -55.75 -24.68 10.56
CA ASN A 493 -55.50 -23.87 9.38
C ASN A 493 -54.28 -24.31 8.55
N GLY A 494 -53.72 -25.50 8.77
CA GLY A 494 -52.84 -26.18 7.81
C GLY A 494 -51.35 -25.83 7.84
N GLN A 495 -50.86 -25.05 8.82
CA GLN A 495 -49.41 -24.93 9.05
C GLN A 495 -48.93 -26.02 10.03
N SER A 496 -47.94 -26.80 9.59
CA SER A 496 -47.39 -27.95 10.32
C SER A 496 -46.13 -27.57 11.09
N SER A 497 -46.02 -28.05 12.33
CA SER A 497 -44.76 -28.04 13.07
C SER A 497 -44.02 -29.34 12.75
N GLN A 498 -43.18 -29.26 11.71
CA GLN A 498 -42.43 -30.40 11.19
C GLN A 498 -41.21 -30.67 12.06
N ILE A 499 -41.06 -31.93 12.47
CA ILE A 499 -39.87 -32.42 13.13
C ILE A 499 -39.03 -33.13 12.07
N TYR A 500 -37.81 -32.64 11.90
CA TYR A 500 -36.88 -33.16 10.91
C TYR A 500 -35.83 -34.04 11.57
N VAL A 501 -35.53 -35.15 10.89
CA VAL A 501 -34.68 -36.24 11.33
C VAL A 501 -33.88 -36.73 10.13
N ASN A 502 -32.67 -37.23 10.34
CA ASN A 502 -31.81 -37.74 9.26
C ASN A 502 -31.22 -39.12 9.58
N GLN A 503 -31.73 -39.77 10.62
CA GLN A 503 -31.33 -41.09 11.07
C GLN A 503 -32.57 -41.87 11.48
N THR A 504 -32.47 -43.19 11.49
CA THR A 504 -33.46 -44.08 12.11
C THR A 504 -33.30 -44.07 13.64
N GLY A 505 -34.40 -44.13 14.38
CA GLY A 505 -34.38 -44.24 15.83
C GLY A 505 -35.73 -43.98 16.49
N TRP A 506 -35.71 -43.66 17.78
CA TRP A 506 -36.87 -43.54 18.64
C TRP A 506 -36.99 -42.14 19.23
N VAL A 507 -38.21 -41.59 19.18
CA VAL A 507 -38.60 -40.41 19.96
C VAL A 507 -39.77 -40.76 20.86
N LYS A 508 -39.96 -39.97 21.90
CA LYS A 508 -41.12 -40.05 22.78
C LYS A 508 -41.64 -38.66 23.09
N PHE A 509 -42.93 -38.53 23.39
CA PHE A 509 -43.48 -37.32 23.98
C PHE A 509 -44.57 -37.67 24.98
N LYS A 510 -44.86 -36.77 25.91
CA LYS A 510 -45.94 -36.96 26.87
C LYS A 510 -47.26 -36.48 26.26
N ALA A 511 -48.29 -37.29 26.31
CA ALA A 511 -49.62 -36.91 25.87
C ALA A 511 -50.17 -35.83 26.82
N ASN A 512 -50.38 -34.63 26.31
CA ASN A 512 -50.87 -33.50 27.12
C ASN A 512 -52.34 -33.67 27.52
N GLU A 513 -53.08 -34.48 26.76
CA GLU A 513 -54.47 -34.80 27.00
C GLU A 513 -54.83 -36.19 26.45
N SER A 514 -55.99 -36.68 26.90
CA SER A 514 -56.57 -37.94 26.45
C SER A 514 -57.20 -37.79 25.06
N ALA A 515 -56.53 -38.27 24.01
CA ALA A 515 -56.95 -38.08 22.63
C ALA A 515 -56.41 -39.15 21.67
N MET A 516 -56.90 -39.10 20.43
CA MET A 516 -56.41 -39.90 19.31
C MET A 516 -55.25 -39.17 18.62
N TYR A 517 -54.06 -39.77 18.65
CA TYR A 517 -52.84 -39.23 18.06
C TYR A 517 -52.52 -39.95 16.75
N GLY A 518 -52.38 -39.19 15.67
CA GLY A 518 -51.95 -39.66 14.35
C GLY A 518 -50.64 -39.02 13.93
N LEU A 519 -50.08 -39.49 12.82
CA LEU A 519 -48.82 -38.98 12.32
C LEU A 519 -48.82 -38.89 10.79
N VAL A 520 -48.29 -37.78 10.29
CA VAL A 520 -48.11 -37.51 8.86
C VAL A 520 -46.64 -37.21 8.63
N GLY A 521 -45.96 -38.03 7.84
CA GLY A 521 -44.54 -37.88 7.54
C GLY A 521 -44.27 -37.73 6.05
N GLY A 522 -43.07 -37.30 5.70
CA GLY A 522 -42.65 -37.23 4.31
C GLY A 522 -41.14 -37.27 4.17
N ILE A 523 -40.69 -37.63 2.97
CA ILE A 523 -39.28 -37.66 2.61
C ILE A 523 -39.08 -36.66 1.45
N PHE A 524 -38.03 -35.85 1.54
CA PHE A 524 -37.64 -34.89 0.51
C PHE A 524 -36.25 -35.23 -0.04
N GLY A 525 -36.05 -35.06 -1.35
CA GLY A 525 -34.76 -35.32 -1.98
C GLY A 525 -34.86 -35.36 -3.51
N THR A 526 -33.72 -35.28 -4.18
CA THR A 526 -33.65 -35.39 -5.65
C THR A 526 -33.78 -36.85 -6.13
N ASN A 527 -33.58 -37.83 -5.24
CA ASN A 527 -33.59 -39.27 -5.52
C ASN A 527 -34.39 -40.06 -4.45
N VAL A 528 -35.66 -39.71 -4.20
CA VAL A 528 -36.53 -40.39 -3.21
C VAL A 528 -37.10 -41.73 -3.73
N VAL A 529 -36.40 -42.42 -4.62
CA VAL A 529 -36.88 -43.65 -5.24
C VAL A 529 -36.61 -44.83 -4.29
N ASN A 530 -37.64 -45.64 -4.02
CA ASN A 530 -37.59 -46.82 -3.16
C ASN A 530 -37.26 -46.58 -1.67
N GLN A 531 -37.35 -45.33 -1.20
CA GLN A 531 -37.21 -45.08 0.23
C GLN A 531 -38.46 -45.52 1.00
N LYS A 532 -38.26 -46.27 2.09
CA LYS A 532 -39.33 -46.66 3.02
C LYS A 532 -39.15 -45.94 4.34
N SER A 533 -40.19 -45.25 4.80
CA SER A 533 -40.29 -44.82 6.19
C SER A 533 -41.31 -45.64 6.96
N GLU A 534 -41.02 -45.94 8.22
CA GLU A 534 -41.93 -46.65 9.13
C GLU A 534 -42.05 -45.86 10.43
N ILE A 535 -43.29 -45.77 10.92
CA ILE A 535 -43.66 -44.94 12.07
C ILE A 535 -44.57 -45.78 12.97
N ASN A 536 -44.03 -46.24 14.09
CA ASN A 536 -44.73 -47.17 14.98
C ASN A 536 -45.09 -46.52 16.32
N PHE A 537 -46.36 -46.65 16.72
CA PHE A 537 -46.86 -46.23 18.03
C PHE A 537 -46.72 -47.38 19.02
N HIS A 538 -46.13 -47.12 20.18
CA HIS A 538 -46.04 -48.10 21.26
C HIS A 538 -46.65 -47.53 22.54
N ASN A 539 -47.87 -47.96 22.89
CA ASN A 539 -48.43 -47.77 24.23
C ASN A 539 -48.12 -49.02 25.06
N GLY A 540 -48.07 -48.91 26.40
CA GLY A 540 -47.71 -50.02 27.30
C GLY A 540 -48.66 -51.24 27.27
N TRP A 541 -49.68 -51.23 26.42
CA TRP A 541 -50.75 -52.22 26.35
C TRP A 541 -50.84 -52.92 24.98
N GLU A 542 -50.33 -52.33 23.90
CA GLU A 542 -50.33 -52.86 22.53
C GLU A 542 -49.06 -52.38 21.74
N ASN A 543 -48.34 -53.31 21.11
CA ASN A 543 -47.39 -52.98 20.03
C ASN A 543 -48.16 -52.94 18.71
N ARG A 544 -48.67 -51.78 18.29
CA ARG A 544 -49.22 -51.62 16.95
C ARG A 544 -48.12 -51.15 16.00
N SER A 545 -47.52 -52.09 15.29
CA SER A 545 -46.66 -51.77 14.14
C SER A 545 -47.56 -51.39 12.97
N LEU A 546 -47.45 -50.17 12.48
CA LEU A 546 -48.13 -49.71 11.27
C LEU A 546 -47.07 -49.52 10.20
N GLY A 547 -46.77 -50.61 9.47
CA GLY A 547 -45.87 -50.59 8.33
C GLY A 547 -46.59 -50.25 7.02
N TYR A 548 -45.84 -49.68 6.06
CA TYR A 548 -46.10 -49.42 4.62
C TYR A 548 -46.47 -47.96 4.24
N SER A 549 -46.12 -47.42 3.06
CA SER A 549 -45.74 -48.00 1.76
C SER A 549 -44.68 -47.16 1.01
N SER A 550 -43.96 -47.82 0.10
CA SER A 550 -42.97 -47.25 -0.82
C SER A 550 -43.53 -46.10 -1.66
N LEU A 551 -42.79 -44.99 -1.71
CA LEU A 551 -43.05 -43.91 -2.68
C LEU A 551 -42.77 -44.42 -4.11
N GLN A 552 -43.83 -44.62 -4.91
CA GLN A 552 -43.71 -44.79 -6.36
C GLN A 552 -44.39 -43.62 -7.09
N ARG A 553 -43.66 -42.54 -7.37
CA ARG A 553 -43.88 -41.76 -8.59
C ARG A 553 -42.67 -40.91 -9.00
N LYS A 554 -42.43 -40.90 -10.30
CA LYS A 554 -41.18 -40.53 -10.99
C LYS A 554 -41.00 -39.03 -11.27
N THR A 555 -41.76 -38.12 -10.62
CA THR A 555 -41.86 -36.73 -11.11
C THR A 555 -42.00 -35.61 -10.06
N SER A 556 -41.86 -35.85 -8.75
CA SER A 556 -41.87 -34.77 -7.75
C SER A 556 -40.73 -34.89 -6.73
N SER A 557 -40.12 -33.76 -6.35
CA SER A 557 -39.01 -33.62 -5.38
C SER A 557 -39.41 -33.88 -3.92
N SER A 558 -40.59 -34.47 -3.70
CA SER A 558 -41.20 -34.69 -2.38
C SER A 558 -42.22 -35.82 -2.42
N GLY A 559 -42.26 -36.66 -1.38
CA GLY A 559 -43.30 -37.65 -1.15
C GLY A 559 -43.86 -37.57 0.28
N THR A 560 -45.19 -37.61 0.43
CA THR A 560 -45.87 -37.58 1.73
C THR A 560 -46.53 -38.92 2.00
N ALA A 561 -46.37 -39.45 3.22
CA ALA A 561 -47.03 -40.65 3.72
C ALA A 561 -47.79 -40.31 5.01
N SER A 562 -49.11 -40.52 5.01
CA SER A 562 -49.97 -40.27 6.18
C SER A 562 -50.51 -41.58 6.75
N SER A 563 -50.42 -41.77 8.07
CA SER A 563 -51.17 -42.85 8.75
C SER A 563 -52.56 -42.35 9.12
N ASN A 564 -53.62 -42.91 8.55
CA ASN A 564 -55.02 -42.55 8.86
C ASN A 564 -55.60 -43.30 10.08
N LEU A 565 -54.79 -44.05 10.83
CA LEU A 565 -55.24 -44.80 12.01
C LEU A 565 -54.62 -44.20 13.27
N PRO A 566 -55.22 -43.15 13.83
CA PRO A 566 -54.72 -42.57 15.07
C PRO A 566 -54.85 -43.59 16.23
N VAL A 567 -54.02 -43.45 17.25
CA VAL A 567 -53.99 -44.32 18.44
C VAL A 567 -54.35 -43.49 19.68
N TYR A 568 -55.19 -44.05 20.54
CA TYR A 568 -55.60 -43.39 21.78
C TYR A 568 -54.47 -43.43 22.82
N TYR A 569 -54.22 -42.30 23.47
CA TYR A 569 -53.34 -42.18 24.64
C TYR A 569 -54.06 -41.39 25.72
N ALA A 570 -53.89 -41.77 27.00
CA ALA A 570 -54.41 -40.99 28.11
C ALA A 570 -53.48 -39.81 28.43
N ALA A 571 -54.05 -38.74 29.00
CA ALA A 571 -53.27 -37.61 29.50
C ALA A 571 -52.17 -38.09 30.47
N GLY A 572 -50.92 -37.72 30.19
CA GLY A 572 -49.75 -38.07 30.99
C GLY A 572 -49.00 -39.33 30.51
N ASP A 573 -49.55 -40.13 29.59
CA ASP A 573 -48.85 -41.29 29.02
C ASP A 573 -47.72 -40.86 28.07
N TYR A 574 -46.66 -41.67 28.01
CA TYR A 574 -45.63 -41.50 26.99
C TYR A 574 -46.03 -42.18 25.68
N VAL A 575 -46.06 -41.39 24.62
CA VAL A 575 -46.19 -41.84 23.23
C VAL A 575 -44.79 -42.12 22.71
N TYR A 576 -44.48 -43.37 22.40
CA TYR A 576 -43.21 -43.75 21.77
C TYR A 576 -43.40 -43.93 20.26
N LEU A 577 -42.49 -43.34 19.50
CA LEU A 577 -42.46 -43.39 18.05
C LEU A 577 -41.12 -43.94 17.59
N LYS A 578 -41.13 -45.03 16.83
CA LYS A 578 -39.97 -45.45 16.05
C LYS A 578 -40.04 -44.82 14.68
N LEU A 579 -39.07 -43.98 14.33
CA LEU A 579 -38.93 -43.36 13.02
C LEU A 579 -37.83 -44.10 12.27
N SER A 580 -38.12 -44.63 11.09
CA SER A 580 -37.13 -45.34 10.28
C SER A 580 -37.10 -44.79 8.87
N THR A 581 -35.92 -44.83 8.23
CA THR A 581 -35.74 -44.62 6.79
C THR A 581 -34.90 -45.77 6.24
N SER A 582 -35.07 -46.14 4.97
CA SER A 582 -34.25 -47.18 4.34
C SER A 582 -32.85 -46.71 3.94
N ILE A 583 -32.55 -45.41 4.07
CA ILE A 583 -31.22 -44.81 3.84
C ILE A 583 -30.92 -43.86 5.00
N ASP A 584 -30.10 -44.29 5.95
CA ASP A 584 -29.62 -43.42 7.03
C ASP A 584 -28.70 -42.32 6.44
N GLY A 585 -28.85 -41.08 6.93
CA GLY A 585 -28.12 -39.90 6.48
C GLY A 585 -28.91 -38.92 5.62
N GLU A 586 -30.00 -39.37 4.98
CA GLU A 586 -30.91 -38.50 4.21
C GLU A 586 -31.96 -37.84 5.13
N PRO A 587 -32.20 -36.53 5.02
CA PRO A 587 -33.18 -35.85 5.87
C PRO A 587 -34.62 -36.17 5.45
N PHE A 588 -35.45 -36.50 6.44
CA PHE A 588 -36.88 -36.68 6.33
C PHE A 588 -37.59 -35.97 7.49
N TYR A 589 -38.92 -35.83 7.39
CA TYR A 589 -39.69 -35.10 8.38
C TYR A 589 -40.95 -35.83 8.78
N PHE A 590 -41.47 -35.46 9.94
CA PHE A 590 -42.78 -35.87 10.39
C PHE A 590 -43.53 -34.74 11.10
N SER A 591 -44.84 -34.89 11.18
CA SER A 591 -45.75 -33.98 11.85
C SER A 591 -46.78 -34.80 12.61
N LEU A 592 -47.08 -34.37 13.84
CA LEU A 592 -48.11 -35.01 14.64
C LEU A 592 -49.46 -34.40 14.31
N THR A 593 -50.43 -35.25 14.01
CA THR A 593 -51.83 -34.84 13.89
C THR A 593 -52.57 -35.28 15.13
N ARG A 594 -53.42 -34.40 15.65
CA ARG A 594 -54.31 -34.71 16.77
C ARG A 594 -55.73 -34.59 16.26
N ASP A 595 -56.49 -35.69 16.36
CA ASP A 595 -57.92 -35.65 16.08
C ASP A 595 -58.64 -35.18 17.36
N THR A 596 -59.16 -33.96 17.33
CA THR A 596 -59.91 -33.36 18.44
C THR A 596 -61.39 -33.71 18.40
N ASN A 597 -61.88 -34.31 17.33
CA ASN A 597 -63.31 -34.60 17.13
C ASN A 597 -63.69 -36.02 17.57
N ASN A 598 -62.72 -36.95 17.66
CA ASN A 598 -62.93 -38.31 18.18
C ASN A 598 -62.07 -38.56 19.42
N ALA A 599 -62.56 -38.15 20.59
CA ALA A 599 -61.89 -38.37 21.87
C ALA A 599 -62.15 -39.76 22.50
N GLN A 600 -62.89 -40.65 21.81
CA GLN A 600 -63.30 -41.95 22.37
C GLN A 600 -62.45 -43.09 21.77
N PRO A 601 -61.94 -44.02 22.61
CA PRO A 601 -61.27 -45.21 22.11
C PRO A 601 -62.22 -46.00 21.21
N ILE A 602 -61.81 -46.28 19.97
CA ILE A 602 -62.59 -47.09 19.02
C ILE A 602 -62.84 -48.52 19.56
N TYR A 603 -62.14 -48.91 20.62
CA TYR A 603 -62.33 -50.17 21.32
C TYR A 603 -62.43 -49.94 22.83
N THR A 604 -63.66 -49.84 23.33
CA THR A 604 -63.94 -50.24 24.71
C THR A 604 -63.69 -51.73 24.85
N LYS A 605 -62.90 -52.08 25.87
CA LYS A 605 -62.65 -53.41 26.43
C LYS A 605 -63.80 -54.41 26.23
N LYS A 606 -63.45 -55.69 26.02
CA LYS A 606 -64.23 -56.76 26.62
C LYS A 606 -64.00 -56.77 28.13
#